data_AF-Q5C680-F1
#
_entry.id   AF-Q5C680-F1
#
_cell.length_a   1.000
_cell.length_b   1.000
_cell.length_c   1.000
_cell.angle_alpha   90.00
_cell.angle_beta   90.00
_cell.angle_gamma   90.00
#
_symmetry.space_group_name_H-M   'P 1'
#
loop_
_entity.id
_entity.type
_entity.pdbx_description
1 polymer ?
#
loop_
_entity_poly.entity_id
_entity_poly.type
_entity_poly.pdbx_seq_one_letter_code
_entity_poly.pdbx_strand_id
1 'polypeptide(L)'
;CKHADESRTFQRIPGYIGSCEKDMWINSVSAIHTEGDRSLYLAECHLNDCWKILICSENGDLLTEFTLENSSIKVTAYCAKLIPTTSLVYLVIATSDNILRVLQCPINISTSKISKQWKQVSVYPVDAEITQLYTLQDTELKILAGDLQGQINYYALF
;
A
#
# COMPACT_ATOMS: atom_id res chain seq x y z
N CYS A 1 -3.63 -19.01 -32.60
CA CYS A 1 -4.48 -19.31 -31.44
C CYS A 1 -4.89 -18.01 -30.80
N LYS A 2 -6.15 -17.59 -30.96
CA LYS A 2 -6.69 -16.38 -30.33
C LYS A 2 -7.08 -16.76 -28.91
N HIS A 3 -6.32 -16.34 -27.91
CA HIS A 3 -6.77 -16.41 -26.54
C HIS A 3 -7.86 -15.35 -26.38
N ALA A 4 -9.09 -15.81 -26.16
CA ALA A 4 -10.18 -14.94 -25.77
C ALA A 4 -9.79 -14.33 -24.42
N ASP A 5 -9.67 -13.01 -24.40
CA ASP A 5 -9.58 -12.23 -23.18
C ASP A 5 -10.96 -12.30 -22.53
N GLU A 6 -11.19 -13.36 -21.75
CA GLU A 6 -12.36 -13.46 -20.90
C GLU A 6 -12.25 -12.31 -19.90
N SER A 7 -12.96 -11.22 -20.23
CA SER A 7 -13.14 -10.06 -19.37
C SER A 7 -13.45 -10.57 -17.98
N ARG A 8 -12.47 -10.47 -17.06
CA ARG A 8 -12.68 -10.78 -15.67
C ARG A 8 -13.68 -9.75 -15.17
N THR A 9 -14.95 -10.13 -15.15
CA THR A 9 -16.01 -9.31 -14.58
C THR A 9 -15.73 -9.25 -13.09
N PHE A 10 -15.09 -8.17 -12.64
CA PHE A 10 -14.87 -7.92 -11.22
C PHE A 10 -16.25 -7.80 -10.57
N GLN A 11 -16.66 -8.83 -9.84
CA GLN A 11 -17.86 -8.75 -9.03
C GLN A 11 -17.60 -7.78 -7.89
N ARG A 12 -18.44 -6.76 -7.79
CA ARG A 12 -18.43 -5.83 -6.66
C ARG A 12 -18.58 -6.65 -5.38
N ILE A 13 -17.56 -6.66 -4.54
CA ILE A 13 -17.62 -7.32 -3.23
C ILE A 13 -18.79 -6.67 -2.46
N PRO A 14 -19.77 -7.44 -1.95
CA PRO A 14 -20.86 -6.90 -1.16
C PRO A 14 -20.30 -6.44 0.19
N GLY A 15 -20.00 -5.15 0.27
CA GLY A 15 -19.56 -4.47 1.49
C GLY A 15 -19.99 -3.01 1.41
N TYR A 16 -20.63 -2.52 2.46
CA TYR A 16 -20.89 -1.09 2.60
C TYR A 16 -19.58 -0.45 3.07
N ILE A 17 -18.79 0.08 2.14
CA ILE A 17 -17.73 1.04 2.50
C ILE A 17 -18.47 2.32 2.87
N GLY A 18 -18.97 2.37 4.11
CA GLY A 18 -19.57 3.57 4.67
C GLY A 18 -18.58 4.70 4.55
N SER A 19 -19.00 5.77 3.86
CA SER A 19 -18.25 6.98 3.52
C SER A 19 -17.27 6.92 2.33
N CYS A 20 -17.57 6.16 1.26
CA CYS A 20 -17.08 6.60 -0.06
C CYS A 20 -17.75 7.93 -0.39
N GLU A 21 -17.08 9.04 -0.06
CA GLU A 21 -17.40 10.35 -0.60
C GLU A 21 -17.55 10.23 -2.13
N LYS A 22 -18.51 10.96 -2.71
CA LYS A 22 -18.98 10.75 -4.09
C LYS A 22 -17.89 10.85 -5.17
N ASP A 23 -16.71 11.33 -4.81
CA ASP A 23 -15.59 11.64 -5.70
C ASP A 23 -14.35 10.77 -5.44
N MET A 24 -14.49 9.62 -4.76
CA MET A 24 -13.39 8.64 -4.60
C MET A 24 -13.39 7.59 -5.71
N TRP A 25 -12.24 7.38 -6.36
CA TRP A 25 -12.05 6.24 -7.28
C TRP A 25 -10.85 5.39 -6.87
N ILE A 26 -10.95 4.08 -7.14
CA ILE A 26 -9.90 3.09 -6.87
C ILE A 26 -9.07 2.96 -8.15
N ASN A 27 -7.77 3.25 -8.06
CA ASN A 27 -6.83 3.11 -9.18
C ASN A 27 -6.32 1.69 -9.32
N SER A 28 -5.99 1.05 -8.21
CA SER A 28 -5.35 -0.25 -8.20
C SER A 28 -5.68 -1.01 -6.92
N VAL A 29 -5.64 -2.34 -7.01
CA VAL A 29 -5.76 -3.24 -5.86
C VAL A 29 -4.68 -4.31 -5.97
N SER A 30 -3.96 -4.54 -4.88
CA SER A 30 -2.93 -5.58 -4.77
C SER A 30 -3.10 -6.39 -3.49
N ALA A 31 -2.68 -7.65 -3.52
CA ALA A 31 -2.65 -8.50 -2.34
C ALA A 31 -1.36 -8.26 -1.55
N ILE A 32 -1.47 -8.12 -0.23
CA ILE A 32 -0.37 -8.22 0.72
C ILE A 32 -0.45 -9.63 1.30
N HIS A 33 0.44 -10.50 0.84
CA HIS A 33 0.51 -11.87 1.35
C HIS A 33 1.11 -11.89 2.76
N THR A 34 0.51 -12.69 3.64
CA THR A 34 1.09 -13.04 4.94
C THR A 34 1.73 -14.42 4.87
N GLU A 35 2.59 -14.77 5.82
CA GLU A 35 3.18 -16.13 5.91
C GLU A 35 2.14 -17.22 6.29
N GLY A 36 0.86 -16.87 6.44
CA GLY A 36 -0.26 -17.81 6.46
C GLY A 36 -1.25 -17.48 5.34
N ASP A 37 -2.19 -18.38 5.05
CA ASP A 37 -3.20 -18.25 3.97
C ASP A 37 -4.10 -17.00 4.05
N ARG A 38 -3.84 -16.05 4.95
CA ARG A 38 -4.52 -14.76 5.04
C ARG A 38 -3.86 -13.74 4.12
N SER A 39 -4.64 -13.17 3.22
CA SER A 39 -4.26 -12.04 2.38
C SER A 39 -4.88 -10.76 2.91
N LEU A 40 -4.12 -9.67 3.01
CA LEU A 40 -4.74 -8.35 3.08
C LEU A 40 -4.82 -7.78 1.67
N TYR A 41 -5.76 -6.87 1.44
CA TYR A 41 -5.85 -6.15 0.18
C TYR A 41 -5.46 -4.71 0.40
N LEU A 42 -4.53 -4.22 -0.40
CA LEU A 42 -4.17 -2.82 -0.50
C LEU A 42 -4.88 -2.23 -1.70
N ALA A 43 -5.62 -1.13 -1.51
CA ALA A 43 -6.23 -0.37 -2.57
C ALA A 43 -5.69 1.05 -2.60
N GLU A 44 -5.15 1.46 -3.75
CA GLU A 44 -4.82 2.86 -4.02
C GLU A 44 -6.08 3.58 -4.49
N CYS A 45 -6.36 4.71 -3.86
CA CYS A 45 -7.52 5.54 -4.15
C CYS A 45 -7.09 6.99 -4.32
N HIS A 46 -7.87 7.74 -5.09
CA HIS A 46 -7.77 9.19 -5.15
C HIS A 46 -9.12 9.77 -4.74
N LEU A 47 -9.08 10.81 -3.90
CA LEU A 47 -10.24 11.54 -3.41
C LEU A 47 -9.90 13.02 -3.42
N ASN A 48 -10.61 13.84 -4.20
CA ASN A 48 -10.39 15.29 -4.28
C ASN A 48 -8.91 15.67 -4.46
N ASP A 49 -8.22 15.00 -5.39
CA ASP A 49 -6.78 15.15 -5.67
C ASP A 49 -5.82 14.70 -4.55
N CYS A 50 -6.33 14.09 -3.46
CA CYS A 50 -5.51 13.48 -2.42
C CYS A 50 -5.24 12.00 -2.73
N TRP A 51 -3.97 11.60 -2.65
CA TRP A 51 -3.58 10.20 -2.73
C TRP A 51 -3.88 9.49 -1.41
N LYS A 52 -4.54 8.33 -1.50
CA LYS A 52 -5.00 7.55 -0.36
C LYS A 52 -4.72 6.06 -0.55
N ILE A 53 -4.39 5.38 0.54
CA ILE A 53 -4.27 3.92 0.60
C ILE A 53 -5.30 3.39 1.59
N LEU A 54 -6.03 2.37 1.18
CA LEU A 54 -6.91 1.57 2.03
C LEU A 54 -6.30 0.19 2.19
N ILE A 55 -6.35 -0.36 3.40
CA ILE A 55 -5.95 -1.75 3.66
C ILE A 55 -7.11 -2.48 4.28
N CYS A 56 -7.54 -3.54 3.59
CA CYS A 56 -8.71 -4.31 3.92
C CYS A 56 -8.37 -5.77 4.24
N SER A 57 -9.23 -6.41 5.03
CA SER A 57 -9.20 -7.85 5.26
C SER A 57 -9.66 -8.62 4.01
N GLU A 58 -9.52 -9.95 4.03
CA GLU A 58 -10.05 -10.84 2.99
C GLU A 58 -11.56 -10.70 2.78
N ASN A 59 -12.28 -10.38 3.85
CA ASN A 59 -13.73 -10.19 3.83
C ASN A 59 -14.14 -8.81 3.31
N GLY A 60 -13.18 -7.94 2.99
CA GLY A 60 -13.42 -6.56 2.54
C GLY A 60 -13.61 -5.55 3.68
N ASP A 61 -13.39 -5.94 4.94
CA ASP A 61 -13.46 -5.01 6.06
C ASP A 61 -12.26 -4.06 6.04
N LEU A 62 -12.51 -2.75 6.15
CA LEU A 62 -11.44 -1.76 6.25
C LEU A 62 -10.70 -1.93 7.59
N LEU A 63 -9.39 -2.14 7.54
CA LEU A 63 -8.54 -2.29 8.72
C LEU A 63 -7.79 -1.00 9.04
N THR A 64 -7.32 -0.29 8.00
CA THR A 64 -6.65 1.01 8.15
C THR A 64 -6.70 1.78 6.84
N GLU A 65 -6.56 3.09 6.92
CA GLU A 65 -6.44 4.00 5.78
C GLU A 65 -5.32 5.01 6.03
N PHE A 66 -4.59 5.37 4.98
CA PHE A 66 -3.57 6.42 5.01
C PHE A 66 -3.88 7.44 3.92
N THR A 67 -3.82 8.73 4.28
CA THR A 67 -3.95 9.84 3.32
C THR A 67 -2.67 10.64 3.36
N LEU A 68 -2.08 10.92 2.20
CA LEU A 68 -0.98 11.88 2.11
C LEU A 68 -1.57 13.29 1.94
N GLU A 69 -1.67 14.03 3.04
CA GLU A 69 -2.16 15.41 3.06
C GLU A 69 -1.06 16.38 2.63
N ASN A 70 -0.64 16.35 1.36
CA ASN A 70 0.21 17.40 0.80
C ASN A 70 0.10 17.52 -0.71
N SER A 71 -0.43 18.65 -1.18
CA SER A 71 -0.62 18.93 -2.62
C SER A 71 0.67 19.10 -3.43
N SER A 72 1.80 19.42 -2.79
CA SER A 72 3.05 19.70 -3.51
C SER A 72 3.94 18.48 -3.73
N ILE A 73 3.72 17.40 -2.97
CA ILE A 73 4.55 16.19 -3.00
C ILE A 73 3.71 15.04 -3.56
N LYS A 74 4.12 14.51 -4.72
CA LYS A 74 3.44 13.39 -5.37
C LYS A 74 4.02 12.06 -4.89
N VAL A 75 3.18 11.05 -4.77
CA VAL A 75 3.63 9.67 -4.64
C VAL A 75 4.04 9.15 -6.02
N THR A 76 5.27 8.64 -6.12
CA THR A 76 5.84 8.12 -7.37
C THR A 76 5.88 6.60 -7.39
N ALA A 77 5.96 5.97 -6.21
CA ALA A 77 5.81 4.53 -6.03
C ALA A 77 5.41 4.24 -4.58
N TYR A 78 4.83 3.07 -4.34
CA TYR A 78 4.55 2.59 -2.98
C TYR A 78 4.56 1.07 -2.94
N CYS A 79 4.79 0.52 -1.75
CA CYS A 79 4.55 -0.89 -1.45
C CYS A 79 4.17 -1.05 0.03
N ALA A 80 3.54 -2.17 0.37
CA ALA A 80 3.18 -2.46 1.75
C ALA A 80 3.53 -3.89 2.13
N LYS A 81 3.82 -4.07 3.41
CA LYS A 81 4.12 -5.37 4.01
C LYS A 81 3.42 -5.49 5.35
N LEU A 82 2.79 -6.63 5.58
CA LEU A 82 2.37 -7.02 6.92
C LEU A 82 3.47 -7.87 7.55
N ILE A 83 3.90 -7.51 8.76
CA ILE A 83 4.75 -8.36 9.59
C ILE A 83 3.83 -9.11 10.57
N PRO A 84 3.56 -10.41 10.37
CA PRO A 84 2.52 -11.13 11.11
C PRO A 84 2.77 -11.19 12.63
N THR A 85 4.03 -11.33 13.03
CA THR A 85 4.43 -11.46 14.44
C THR A 85 4.09 -10.22 15.28
N THR A 86 4.04 -9.05 14.65
CA THR A 86 3.81 -7.77 15.34
C THR A 86 2.44 -7.17 15.06
N SER A 87 1.65 -7.75 14.13
CA SER A 87 0.41 -7.16 13.61
C SER A 87 0.61 -5.71 13.13
N LEU A 88 1.81 -5.41 12.62
CA LEU A 88 2.16 -4.12 12.06
C LEU A 88 2.12 -4.20 10.54
N VAL A 89 1.40 -3.27 9.93
CA VAL A 89 1.54 -2.97 8.53
C VAL A 89 2.60 -1.88 8.38
N TYR A 90 3.52 -2.11 7.46
CA TYR A 90 4.43 -1.11 6.96
C TYR A 90 3.98 -0.66 5.58
N LEU A 91 3.95 0.65 5.36
CA LEU A 91 3.74 1.30 4.07
C LEU A 91 5.01 2.05 3.73
N VAL A 92 5.65 1.70 2.63
CA VAL A 92 6.78 2.44 2.08
C VAL A 92 6.27 3.27 0.92
N ILE A 93 6.58 4.55 0.95
CA ILE A 93 6.17 5.52 -0.07
C ILE A 93 7.41 6.19 -0.62
N ALA A 94 7.58 6.15 -1.93
CA ALA A 94 8.49 7.03 -2.64
C ALA A 94 7.75 8.29 -3.06
N THR A 95 8.37 9.44 -2.81
CA THR A 95 7.79 10.74 -3.14
C THR A 95 8.66 11.53 -4.10
N SER A 96 8.04 12.45 -4.85
CA SER A 96 8.68 13.29 -5.89
C SER A 96 9.73 14.28 -5.37
N ASP A 97 9.87 14.40 -4.04
CA ASP A 97 10.98 15.11 -3.36
C ASP A 97 12.21 14.20 -3.19
N ASN A 98 12.25 13.04 -3.84
CA ASN A 98 13.30 12.02 -3.76
C ASN A 98 13.51 11.50 -2.33
N ILE A 99 12.40 11.18 -1.68
CA ILE A 99 12.41 10.62 -0.33
C ILE A 99 11.64 9.30 -0.30
N LEU A 100 12.24 8.27 0.29
CA LEU A 100 11.56 7.05 0.72
C LEU A 100 11.11 7.22 2.17
N ARG A 101 9.80 7.15 2.41
CA ARG A 101 9.17 7.28 3.72
C ARG A 101 8.68 5.92 4.17
N VAL A 102 9.06 5.51 5.39
CA VAL A 102 8.59 4.28 5.99
C VAL A 102 7.60 4.63 7.09
N LEU A 103 6.36 4.22 6.89
CA LEU A 103 5.25 4.42 7.80
C LEU A 103 4.86 3.06 8.38
N GLN A 104 4.47 3.03 9.65
CA GLN A 104 3.91 1.85 10.28
C GLN A 104 2.54 2.13 10.87
N CYS A 105 1.68 1.13 10.89
CA CYS A 105 0.38 1.16 11.54
C CYS A 105 0.10 -0.17 12.24
N PRO A 106 -0.25 -0.16 13.53
CA PRO A 106 -0.78 -1.36 14.17
C PRO A 106 -2.18 -1.63 13.64
N ILE A 107 -2.42 -2.88 13.24
CA ILE A 107 -3.74 -3.35 12.83
C ILE A 107 -4.16 -4.51 13.72
N ASN A 108 -5.47 -4.72 13.85
CA ASN A 108 -5.98 -5.91 14.51
C ASN A 108 -6.94 -6.63 13.55
N ILE A 109 -6.44 -7.69 12.91
CA ILE A 109 -7.19 -8.47 11.91
C ILE A 109 -8.39 -9.20 12.55
N SER A 110 -8.35 -9.44 13.87
CA SER A 110 -9.43 -10.13 14.60
C SER A 110 -10.61 -9.22 14.98
N THR A 111 -10.45 -7.90 14.87
CA THR A 111 -11.50 -6.95 15.25
C THR A 111 -11.81 -6.04 14.07
N SER A 112 -13.08 -5.72 13.85
CA SER A 112 -13.52 -4.76 12.82
C SER A 112 -13.18 -3.29 13.16
N LYS A 113 -12.26 -3.05 14.12
CA LYS A 113 -11.86 -1.70 14.50
C LYS A 113 -10.81 -1.17 13.52
N ILE A 114 -11.18 -0.12 12.82
CA ILE A 114 -10.28 0.62 11.93
C ILE A 114 -9.19 1.31 12.76
N SER A 115 -7.93 1.02 12.46
CA SER A 115 -6.78 1.74 12.99
C SER A 115 -6.48 2.98 12.14
N LYS A 116 -6.12 4.08 12.80
CA LYS A 116 -5.67 5.33 12.14
C LYS A 116 -4.32 5.82 12.67
N GLN A 117 -3.59 4.95 13.38
CA GLN A 117 -2.39 5.29 14.11
C GLN A 117 -1.12 5.15 13.25
N TRP A 118 -1.09 5.85 12.12
CA TRP A 118 0.10 5.87 11.26
C TRP A 118 1.22 6.66 11.93
N LYS A 119 2.43 6.09 11.92
CA LYS A 119 3.64 6.73 12.41
C LYS A 119 4.75 6.59 11.38
N GLN A 120 5.37 7.70 11.00
CA GLN A 120 6.62 7.68 10.24
C GLN A 120 7.75 7.20 11.15
N VAL A 121 8.39 6.09 10.78
CA VAL A 121 9.45 5.47 11.57
C VAL A 121 10.84 5.70 10.99
N SER A 122 10.94 5.85 9.66
CA SER A 122 12.19 6.23 9.00
C SER A 122 11.96 6.97 7.70
N VAL A 123 13.04 7.62 7.25
CA VAL A 123 13.12 8.41 6.03
C VAL A 123 14.48 8.15 5.41
N TYR A 124 14.52 7.89 4.11
CA TYR A 124 15.75 7.67 3.36
C TYR A 124 15.75 8.60 2.15
N PRO A 125 16.71 9.54 2.05
CA PRO A 125 16.90 10.28 0.80
C PRO A 125 17.38 9.32 -0.28
N VAL A 126 16.97 9.58 -1.53
CA VAL A 126 17.41 8.83 -2.70
C VAL A 126 17.96 9.79 -3.76
N ASP A 127 18.92 9.32 -4.55
CA ASP A 127 19.60 10.17 -5.54
C ASP A 127 18.77 10.35 -6.82
N ALA A 128 17.76 9.50 -7.02
CA ALA A 128 16.90 9.48 -8.18
C ALA A 128 15.45 9.17 -7.79
N GLU A 129 14.50 9.66 -8.60
CA GLU A 129 13.09 9.39 -8.39
C GLU A 129 12.82 7.88 -8.51
N ILE A 130 12.26 7.29 -7.45
CA ILE A 130 11.83 5.89 -7.45
C ILE A 130 10.47 5.78 -8.12
N THR A 131 10.37 4.91 -9.13
CA THR A 131 9.16 4.69 -9.93
C THR A 131 8.50 3.35 -9.64
N GLN A 132 9.21 2.43 -8.99
CA GLN A 132 8.68 1.13 -8.60
C GLN A 132 9.20 0.70 -7.24
N LEU A 133 8.33 0.07 -6.44
CA LEU A 133 8.66 -0.49 -5.14
C LEU A 133 8.08 -1.89 -5.00
N TYR A 134 8.90 -2.82 -4.53
CA TYR A 134 8.50 -4.20 -4.28
C TYR A 134 8.97 -4.65 -2.91
N THR A 135 8.12 -5.37 -2.18
CA THR A 135 8.50 -6.02 -0.94
C THR A 135 9.02 -7.43 -1.22
N LEU A 136 10.03 -7.85 -0.47
CA LEU A 136 10.53 -9.23 -0.51
C LEU A 136 9.79 -10.09 0.52
N GLN A 137 9.56 -11.36 0.20
CA GLN A 137 9.04 -12.35 1.13
C GLN A 137 10.15 -12.73 2.13
N ASP A 138 10.10 -12.11 3.30
CA ASP A 138 11.03 -12.29 4.42
C ASP A 138 10.30 -11.88 5.71
N THR A 139 10.86 -12.18 6.87
CA THR A 139 10.38 -11.71 8.17
C THR A 139 10.73 -10.24 8.45
N GLU A 140 11.78 -9.74 7.80
CA GLU A 140 12.26 -8.35 7.88
C GLU A 140 11.66 -7.47 6.76
N LEU A 141 11.61 -6.14 6.93
CA LEU A 141 11.12 -5.26 5.89
C LEU A 141 12.24 -4.98 4.87
N LYS A 142 12.31 -5.82 3.83
CA LYS A 142 13.23 -5.65 2.71
C LYS A 142 12.48 -5.24 1.45
N ILE A 143 13.06 -4.29 0.72
CA ILE A 143 12.46 -3.78 -0.52
C ILE A 143 13.48 -3.72 -1.67
N LEU A 144 12.94 -3.82 -2.88
CA LEU A 144 13.61 -3.43 -4.11
C LEU A 144 12.96 -2.13 -4.62
N ALA A 145 13.78 -1.15 -4.97
CA ALA A 145 13.34 0.13 -5.51
C ALA A 145 13.93 0.34 -6.91
N GLY A 146 13.08 0.42 -7.92
CA GLY A 146 13.46 0.77 -9.28
C GLY A 146 13.40 2.28 -9.47
N ASP A 147 14.50 2.89 -9.89
CA ASP A 147 14.54 4.33 -10.19
C ASP A 147 14.21 4.65 -11.66
N LEU A 148 14.02 5.93 -11.94
CA LEU A 148 13.72 6.45 -13.28
C LEU A 148 14.85 6.18 -14.30
N GLN A 149 16.09 5.94 -13.84
CA GLN A 149 17.21 5.58 -14.71
C GLN A 149 17.32 4.08 -14.98
N GLY A 150 16.41 3.28 -14.39
CA GLY A 150 16.38 1.83 -14.55
C GLY A 150 17.35 1.08 -13.61
N GLN A 151 17.93 1.75 -12.61
CA GLN A 151 18.70 1.04 -11.58
C GLN A 151 17.76 0.43 -10.53
N ILE A 152 18.20 -0.69 -9.97
CA ILE A 152 17.49 -1.39 -8.89
C ILE A 152 18.33 -1.26 -7.63
N ASN A 153 17.76 -0.60 -6.63
CA ASN A 153 18.35 -0.40 -5.32
C ASN A 153 17.71 -1.36 -4.32
N TYR A 154 18.53 -1.95 -3.45
CA TYR A 154 18.06 -2.84 -2.39
C TYR A 154 18.13 -2.12 -1.05
N TYR A 155 17.05 -2.19 -0.27
CA TYR A 155 17.02 -1.65 1.10
C TYR A 155 16.58 -2.72 2.09
N ALA A 156 17.36 -2.90 3.15
CA ALA A 156 16.97 -3.61 4.36
C ALA A 156 16.53 -2.56 5.40
N LEU A 157 15.23 -2.47 5.62
CA LEU A 157 14.59 -1.47 6.45
C LEU A 157 14.18 -2.13 7.77
N PHE A 158 15.10 -2.19 8.72
CA PHE A 158 14.96 -2.86 10.04
C PHE A 158 14.76 -4.38 10.03
#